data_AF-A0A7S7LUS1-F1
#
_entry.id   AF-A0A7S7LUS1-F1
#
_cell.length_a   1.000
_cell.length_b   1.000
_cell.length_c   1.000
_cell.angle_alpha   90.00
_cell.angle_beta   90.00
_cell.angle_gamma   90.00
#
_symmetry.space_group_name_H-M   'P 1'
#
loop_
_entity.id
_entity.type
_entity.pdbx_description
1 polymer ?
#
loop_
_entity_poly.entity_id
_entity_poly.type
_entity_poly.pdbx_seq_one_letter_code
_entity_poly.pdbx_strand_id
1 'polypeptide(L)'
;MIDAEFRSEERFSKLSLAYEGKEEKEIVNSCVEKIIAEYTTKPETYTCTISNNREVLVIEYHDDSTRESGDIFEKIIKSLNIRKCD
;
A
#
# COMPACT_ATOMS: atom_id res chain seq x y z
N MET A 1 -4.85 -3.79 -13.64
CA MET A 1 -5.49 -4.49 -12.51
C MET A 1 -4.52 -4.35 -11.37
N ILE A 2 -4.97 -3.87 -10.21
CA ILE A 2 -4.09 -3.62 -9.06
C ILE A 2 -3.98 -4.91 -8.25
N ASP A 3 -2.75 -5.38 -8.05
CA ASP A 3 -2.44 -6.51 -7.18
C ASP A 3 -1.91 -6.00 -5.84
N ALA A 4 -2.31 -6.64 -4.74
CA ALA A 4 -1.82 -6.34 -3.40
C ALA A 4 -1.09 -7.55 -2.81
N GLU A 5 0.05 -7.29 -2.17
CA GLU A 5 0.80 -8.27 -1.37
C GLU A 5 1.03 -7.70 0.02
N PHE A 6 0.66 -8.45 1.05
CA PHE A 6 0.87 -8.05 2.44
C PHE A 6 1.92 -8.93 3.11
N ARG A 7 2.90 -8.30 3.74
CA ARG A 7 3.95 -8.97 4.50
C ARG A 7 4.09 -8.35 5.88
N SER A 8 4.05 -9.17 6.92
CA SER A 8 4.29 -8.75 8.29
C SER A 8 5.44 -9.56 8.89
N GLU A 9 6.39 -8.86 9.49
CA GLU A 9 7.51 -9.42 10.24
C GLU A 9 7.53 -8.82 11.65
N GLU A 10 8.34 -9.36 12.56
CA GLU A 10 8.36 -8.94 13.97
C GLU A 10 8.63 -7.44 14.20
N ARG A 11 9.20 -6.75 13.20
CA ARG A 11 9.64 -5.35 13.31
C ARG A 11 8.93 -4.39 12.37
N PHE A 12 8.19 -4.90 11.38
CA PHE A 12 7.53 -4.06 10.38
C PHE A 12 6.36 -4.78 9.72
N SER A 13 5.42 -3.98 9.23
CA SER A 13 4.35 -4.44 8.36
C SER A 13 4.40 -3.67 7.05
N LYS A 14 4.29 -4.39 5.94
CA LYS A 14 4.49 -3.88 4.60
C LYS A 14 3.34 -4.29 3.69
N LEU A 15 2.81 -3.32 2.94
CA LEU A 15 1.85 -3.52 1.86
C LEU A 15 2.49 -3.09 0.54
N SER A 16 2.51 -3.99 -0.43
CA SER A 16 2.97 -3.73 -1.80
C SER A 16 1.76 -3.68 -2.73
N LEU A 17 1.64 -2.62 -3.52
CA LEU A 17 0.56 -2.41 -4.49
C LEU A 17 1.14 -2.31 -5.89
N ALA A 18 0.94 -3.33 -6.71
CA ALA A 18 1.38 -3.34 -8.10
C ALA A 18 0.27 -2.80 -9.02
N TYR A 19 0.62 -1.87 -9.91
CA TYR A 19 -0.30 -1.25 -10.86
C TYR A 19 0.38 -1.00 -12.21
N GLU A 20 -0.42 -0.84 -13.26
CA GLU A 20 0.07 -0.67 -14.62
C GLU A 20 -0.46 0.62 -15.25
N GLY A 21 0.46 1.45 -15.77
CA GLY A 21 0.07 2.69 -16.43
C GLY A 21 -0.30 3.83 -15.49
N LYS A 22 -0.63 4.97 -16.11
CA LYS A 22 -0.81 6.25 -15.40
C LYS A 22 -2.12 6.35 -14.63
N GLU A 23 -3.20 5.81 -15.18
CA GLU A 23 -4.52 5.88 -14.56
C GLU A 23 -4.55 5.13 -13.22
N GLU A 24 -4.05 3.88 -13.20
CA GLU A 24 -3.96 3.11 -11.97
C GLU A 24 -2.97 3.73 -10.96
N LYS A 25 -1.87 4.31 -11.45
CA LYS A 25 -0.91 5.04 -10.61
C LYS A 25 -1.58 6.19 -9.86
N GLU A 26 -2.34 7.04 -10.55
CA GLU A 26 -3.01 8.19 -9.93
C GLU A 26 -4.06 7.74 -8.91
N ILE A 27 -4.82 6.69 -9.24
CA ILE A 27 -5.81 6.10 -8.32
C ILE A 27 -5.14 5.57 -7.06
N VAL A 28 -4.09 4.76 -7.21
CA VAL A 28 -3.36 4.14 -6.09
C VAL A 28 -2.73 5.21 -5.21
N ASN A 29 -1.93 6.11 -5.78
CA ASN A 29 -1.23 7.13 -4.99
C ASN A 29 -2.23 8.06 -4.28
N SER A 30 -3.25 8.56 -4.99
CA SER A 30 -4.26 9.43 -4.36
C SER A 30 -5.04 8.73 -3.25
N CYS A 31 -5.40 7.46 -3.42
CA CYS A 31 -6.10 6.70 -2.41
C CYS A 31 -5.24 6.47 -1.17
N VAL A 32 -3.99 6.06 -1.37
CA VAL A 32 -3.04 5.76 -0.30
C VAL A 32 -2.70 7.04 0.48
N GLU A 33 -2.38 8.14 -0.20
CA GLU A 33 -2.09 9.42 0.44
C GLU A 33 -3.27 9.93 1.28
N LYS A 34 -4.50 9.84 0.75
CA LYS A 34 -5.72 10.23 1.49
C LYS A 34 -5.89 9.42 2.77
N ILE A 35 -5.71 8.11 2.69
CA ILE A 35 -5.89 7.23 3.84
C ILE A 35 -4.80 7.48 4.87
N ILE A 36 -3.52 7.51 4.46
CA ILE A 36 -2.39 7.79 5.35
C ILE A 36 -2.54 9.16 6.02
N ALA A 37 -3.12 10.15 5.34
CA ALA A 37 -3.37 11.48 5.91
C ALA A 37 -4.33 11.45 7.12
N GLU A 38 -5.24 10.47 7.20
CA GLU A 38 -6.19 10.31 8.32
C GLU A 38 -5.53 9.81 9.60
N TYR A 39 -4.35 9.19 9.52
CA TYR A 39 -3.66 8.59 10.66
C TYR A 39 -2.46 9.42 11.09
N THR A 40 -2.18 9.40 12.39
CA THR A 40 -1.01 10.09 12.97
C THR A 40 0.29 9.39 12.57
N THR A 41 0.28 8.05 12.57
CA THR A 41 1.43 7.24 12.17
C THR A 41 1.65 7.33 10.67
N LYS A 42 2.86 7.72 10.26
CA LYS A 42 3.24 7.83 8.86
C LYS A 42 4.11 6.64 8.47
N PRO A 43 3.78 5.95 7.36
CA PRO A 43 4.63 4.90 6.82
C PRO A 43 5.77 5.52 6.01
N GLU A 44 6.78 4.70 5.74
CA GLU A 44 7.70 4.93 4.65
C GLU A 44 7.07 4.42 3.36
N THR A 45 7.04 5.28 2.34
CA THR A 45 6.49 4.93 1.02
C THR A 45 7.54 5.10 -0.06
N TYR A 46 7.68 4.10 -0.92
CA TYR A 46 8.56 4.18 -2.09
C TYR A 46 7.95 3.45 -3.28
N THR A 47 8.23 3.95 -4.48
CA THR A 47 7.76 3.33 -5.72
C THR A 47 8.93 2.67 -6.44
N CYS A 48 8.77 1.40 -6.78
CA CYS A 48 9.71 0.66 -7.61
C CYS A 48 9.11 0.45 -8.99
N THR A 49 9.84 0.82 -10.05
CA THR A 49 9.44 0.49 -11.42
C THR A 49 9.86 -0.92 -11.75
N ILE A 50 8.91 -1.75 -12.16
CA ILE A 50 9.13 -3.09 -12.71
C ILE A 50 9.08 -2.99 -14.24
N SER A 51 9.69 -3.96 -14.93
CA SER A 51 9.60 -4.10 -16.37
C SER A 51 8.16 -4.07 -16.89
N ASN A 52 7.96 -3.60 -18.13
CA ASN A 52 6.66 -3.48 -18.82
C ASN A 52 5.69 -2.45 -18.22
N ASN A 53 6.18 -1.25 -17.87
CA ASN A 53 5.32 -0.12 -17.48
C ASN A 53 4.45 -0.40 -16.24
N ARG A 54 4.92 -1.35 -15.41
CA ARG A 54 4.37 -1.69 -14.11
C ARG A 54 5.17 -1.01 -13.03
N GLU A 55 4.49 -0.52 -12.02
CA GLU A 55 5.09 0.09 -10.85
C GLU A 55 4.52 -0.58 -9.61
N VAL A 56 5.32 -0.64 -8.56
CA VAL A 56 4.89 -1.13 -7.25
C VAL A 56 5.09 -0.02 -6.24
N LEU A 57 4.00 0.43 -5.65
CA LEU A 57 4.04 1.29 -4.47
C LEU A 57 4.15 0.40 -3.24
N VAL A 58 5.19 0.62 -2.45
CA VAL A 58 5.39 -0.05 -1.18
C VAL A 58 5.08 0.92 -0.06
N ILE A 59 4.34 0.45 0.95
CA ILE A 59 3.94 1.18 2.15
C ILE A 59 4.41 0.36 3.34
N GLU A 60 5.33 0.89 4.13
CA GLU A 60 5.99 0.18 5.21
C GLU A 60 5.84 0.94 6.53
N TYR A 61 5.30 0.27 7.55
CA TYR A 61 5.21 0.77 8.92
C TYR A 61 6.23 0.04 9.78
N HIS A 62 7.18 0.78 10.36
CA HIS A 62 8.13 0.28 11.34
C HIS A 62 7.57 0.42 12.76
N ASP A 63 7.90 -0.54 13.62
CA ASP A 63 7.53 -0.51 15.05
C ASP A 63 6.02 -0.35 15.27
N ASP A 64 5.22 -1.13 14.55
CA ASP A 64 3.75 -1.13 14.64
C ASP A 64 3.27 -1.81 15.94
N SER A 65 3.77 -1.31 17.08
CA SER A 65 3.45 -1.78 18.43
C SER A 65 1.95 -1.70 18.74
N THR A 66 1.20 -0.82 18.05
CA THR A 66 -0.25 -0.64 18.16
C THR A 66 -1.07 -1.50 17.21
N ARG A 67 -0.43 -2.19 16.25
CA ARG A 67 -1.08 -2.98 15.19
C ARG A 67 -2.01 -2.17 14.25
N GLU A 68 -1.90 -0.83 14.25
CA GLU A 68 -2.74 0.06 13.45
C GLU A 68 -2.48 -0.09 11.94
N SER A 69 -1.29 -0.53 11.53
CA SER A 69 -0.97 -0.76 10.11
C SER A 69 -1.97 -1.72 9.44
N GLY A 70 -2.49 -2.72 10.16
CA GLY A 70 -3.46 -3.67 9.64
C GLY A 70 -4.77 -3.02 9.20
N ASP A 71 -5.36 -2.16 10.05
CA ASP A 71 -6.58 -1.42 9.73
C ASP A 71 -6.38 -0.45 8.55
N ILE A 72 -5.21 0.19 8.50
CA ILE A 72 -4.83 1.10 7.41
C ILE A 72 -4.75 0.32 6.09
N PHE A 73 -4.06 -0.82 6.07
CA PHE A 73 -3.92 -1.65 4.88
C PHE A 73 -5.26 -2.22 4.42
N GLU A 74 -6.10 -2.68 5.35
CA GLU A 74 -7.44 -3.17 5.01
C GLU A 74 -8.29 -2.06 4.36
N LYS A 75 -8.23 -0.84 4.91
CA LYS A 75 -8.93 0.32 4.34
C LYS A 75 -8.43 0.66 2.93
N ILE A 76 -7.13 0.56 2.68
CA ILE A 76 -6.53 0.76 1.34
C ILE A 76 -7.04 -0.29 0.36
N ILE A 77 -6.96 -1.58 0.70
CA ILE A 77 -7.39 -2.70 -0.16
C ILE A 77 -8.87 -2.57 -0.52
N LYS A 78 -9.73 -2.28 0.48
CA LYS A 78 -11.16 -2.06 0.27
C LYS A 78 -11.44 -0.86 -0.63
N SER A 79 -10.72 0.25 -0.45
CA SER A 79 -10.91 1.48 -1.23
C SER A 79 -10.46 1.33 -2.68
N LEU A 80 -9.40 0.54 -2.91
CA LEU A 80 -8.91 0.20 -4.25
C LEU A 80 -9.68 -0.94 -4.92
N ASN A 81 -10.67 -1.53 -4.23
CA ASN A 81 -11.48 -2.64 -4.71
C ASN A 81 -10.64 -3.84 -5.17
N ILE A 82 -9.54 -4.10 -4.45
CA ILE A 82 -8.62 -5.19 -4.73
C ILE A 82 -9.26 -6.49 -4.23
N ARG A 83 -9.58 -7.39 -5.15
CA ARG A 83 -10.34 -8.62 -4.85
C ARG A 83 -9.48 -9.75 -4.30
N LYS A 84 -8.16 -9.69 -4.48
CA LYS A 84 -7.21 -10.69 -4.00
C LYS A 84 -5.98 -9.97 -3.45
N CYS A 85 -5.64 -10.31 -2.22
CA CYS A 85 -4.41 -9.94 -1.56
C CYS A 85 -3.69 -11.26 -1.29
N ASP A 86 -2.44 -11.38 -1.73
CA ASP A 86 -1.56 -12.53 -1.45
C ASP A 86 -0.76 -12.29 -0.17
#